data_AF-A0A7V5UED7-F1
#
_entry.id   AF-A0A7V5UED7-F1
#
_cell.length_a   1.000
_cell.length_b   1.000
_cell.length_c   1.000
_cell.angle_alpha   90.00
_cell.angle_beta   90.00
_cell.angle_gamma   90.00
#
_symmetry.space_group_name_H-M   'P 1'
#
loop_
_entity.id
_entity.type
_entity.pdbx_description
1 polymer ?
#
loop_
_entity_poly.entity_id
_entity_poly.type
_entity_poly.pdbx_seq_one_letter_code
_entity_poly.pdbx_strand_id
1 'polypeptide(L)'
;MIKNLLAVLFFGLLIMACNSDNSTEPKKDTEFQAGLQDFKDYKSWKKVATKFGPDPLLQSAHGANDSLFRNIYFKDDAKATNGEYETGTIILKELTDETGNVVGITVMAKRGGDFNPSGNGWEWFMTDAQLSQIVTSGDNAQAANGACAGCHSQANSNNNGVDWVFTRN
;
A
#
# COMPACT_ATOMS: atom_id res chain seq x y z
N MET A 1 -69.06 14.54 -41.42
CA MET A 1 -68.93 13.31 -42.24
C MET A 1 -68.05 13.64 -43.43
N ILE A 2 -66.81 13.14 -43.46
CA ILE A 2 -66.01 12.83 -44.66
C ILE A 2 -65.03 11.74 -44.23
N LYS A 3 -64.99 10.69 -45.03
CA LYS A 3 -64.17 9.48 -44.91
C LYS A 3 -62.71 9.86 -45.17
N ASN A 4 -61.76 9.15 -44.56
CA ASN A 4 -60.80 8.35 -45.33
C ASN A 4 -59.99 7.42 -44.43
N LEU A 5 -60.23 6.14 -44.73
CA LEU A 5 -59.46 4.96 -44.38
C LEU A 5 -58.10 5.04 -45.08
N LEU A 6 -57.01 4.89 -44.34
CA LEU A 6 -55.77 4.35 -44.88
C LEU A 6 -55.17 3.39 -43.86
N ALA A 7 -55.31 2.10 -44.16
CA ALA A 7 -54.58 1.04 -43.48
C ALA A 7 -53.18 0.96 -44.08
N VAL A 8 -52.15 0.98 -43.23
CA VAL A 8 -50.85 0.38 -43.54
C VAL A 8 -50.45 -0.45 -42.33
N LEU A 9 -50.62 -1.76 -42.45
CA LEU A 9 -49.88 -2.74 -41.67
C LEU A 9 -48.42 -2.72 -42.16
N PHE A 10 -47.46 -2.59 -41.25
CA PHE A 10 -46.13 -3.14 -41.45
C PHE A 10 -45.65 -3.85 -40.19
N PHE A 11 -45.01 -4.98 -40.44
CA PHE A 11 -44.74 -6.12 -39.58
C PHE A 11 -43.24 -6.16 -39.24
N GLY A 12 -42.89 -6.55 -38.02
CA GLY A 12 -41.50 -6.87 -37.60
C GLY A 12 -40.64 -5.64 -37.26
N LEU A 13 -39.74 -5.65 -36.28
CA LEU A 13 -38.92 -6.73 -35.74
C LEU A 13 -38.58 -6.39 -34.27
N LEU A 14 -38.78 -7.33 -33.35
CA LEU A 14 -38.06 -7.33 -32.08
C LEU A 14 -36.63 -7.81 -32.36
N ILE A 15 -35.65 -6.93 -32.25
CA ILE A 15 -34.27 -7.32 -31.97
C ILE A 15 -33.76 -6.46 -30.83
N MET A 16 -33.63 -7.13 -29.70
CA MET A 16 -32.80 -6.81 -28.55
C MET A 16 -31.38 -6.50 -29.05
N ALA A 17 -31.00 -5.24 -29.02
CA ALA A 17 -29.59 -4.85 -29.04
C ALA A 17 -29.23 -4.41 -27.62
N CYS A 18 -28.93 -5.40 -26.77
CA CYS A 18 -27.95 -5.18 -25.73
C CYS A 18 -26.67 -4.77 -26.48
N ASN A 19 -26.29 -3.50 -26.40
CA ASN A 19 -24.96 -3.12 -26.84
C ASN A 19 -24.00 -3.73 -25.80
N SER A 20 -23.48 -4.90 -26.11
CA SER A 20 -22.35 -5.50 -25.44
C SER A 20 -21.13 -4.65 -25.77
N ASP A 21 -21.01 -3.49 -25.13
CA ASP A 21 -19.76 -2.75 -25.10
C ASP A 21 -18.82 -3.53 -24.19
N ASN A 22 -18.19 -4.53 -24.80
CA ASN A 22 -16.94 -5.10 -24.37
C ASN A 22 -15.83 -4.07 -24.67
N SER A 23 -15.90 -2.92 -24.01
CA SER A 23 -14.80 -1.98 -23.94
C SER A 23 -13.95 -2.41 -22.74
N THR A 24 -12.86 -3.11 -23.04
CA THR A 24 -11.65 -3.05 -22.21
C THR A 24 -11.13 -1.62 -22.22
N GLU A 25 -11.82 -0.72 -21.52
CA GLU A 25 -11.14 0.46 -21.00
C GLU A 25 -10.13 -0.05 -19.96
N PRO A 26 -8.84 0.32 -20.04
CA PRO A 26 -7.92 0.04 -18.96
C PRO A 26 -8.50 0.71 -17.72
N LYS A 27 -8.86 -0.09 -16.71
CA LYS A 27 -9.24 0.41 -15.39
C LYS A 27 -8.08 1.27 -14.93
N LYS A 28 -8.25 2.60 -14.97
CA LYS A 28 -7.28 3.51 -14.37
C LYS A 28 -7.23 3.12 -12.90
N ASP A 29 -6.20 2.39 -12.50
CA ASP A 29 -6.08 1.90 -11.15
C ASP A 29 -6.17 3.09 -10.21
N THR A 30 -7.19 3.06 -9.35
CA THR A 30 -7.48 4.15 -8.43
C THR A 30 -6.30 4.28 -7.47
N GLU A 31 -5.64 5.43 -7.49
CA GLU A 31 -4.54 5.71 -6.59
C GLU A 31 -5.08 5.95 -5.16
N PHE A 32 -4.47 5.29 -4.18
CA PHE A 32 -4.67 5.56 -2.76
C PHE A 32 -3.58 6.52 -2.27
N GLN A 33 -3.93 7.55 -1.50
CA GLN A 33 -2.93 8.44 -0.89
C GLN A 33 -3.14 8.44 0.62
N ALA A 34 -2.22 7.81 1.35
CA ALA A 34 -2.28 7.75 2.81
C ALA A 34 -1.88 9.08 3.45
N GLY A 35 -2.51 9.41 4.56
CA GLY A 35 -2.12 10.45 5.49
C GLY A 35 -2.23 10.00 6.94
N LEU A 36 -1.90 10.88 7.88
CA LEU A 36 -1.88 10.58 9.32
C LEU A 36 -3.17 9.89 9.82
N GLN A 37 -4.33 10.27 9.28
CA GLN A 37 -5.61 9.73 9.72
C GLN A 37 -5.77 8.23 9.40
N ASP A 38 -5.08 7.73 8.38
CA ASP A 38 -5.16 6.33 7.94
C ASP A 38 -4.37 5.37 8.83
N PHE A 39 -3.46 5.89 9.66
CA PHE A 39 -2.58 5.08 10.51
C PHE A 39 -2.41 5.59 11.95
N LYS A 40 -3.08 6.68 12.34
CA LYS A 40 -3.02 7.19 13.73
C LYS A 40 -3.54 6.21 14.78
N ASP A 41 -4.38 5.25 14.39
CA ASP A 41 -5.00 4.27 15.28
C ASP A 41 -4.32 2.89 15.25
N TYR A 42 -3.08 2.80 14.74
CA TYR A 42 -2.34 1.55 14.54
C TYR A 42 -2.22 0.66 15.78
N LYS A 43 -2.31 1.24 16.97
CA LYS A 43 -2.33 0.49 18.24
C LYS A 43 -3.54 -0.44 18.36
N SER A 44 -4.61 -0.20 17.61
CA SER A 44 -5.76 -1.10 17.49
C SER A 44 -5.52 -2.24 16.50
N TRP A 45 -4.52 -2.12 15.62
CA TRP A 45 -4.21 -3.14 14.64
C TRP A 45 -3.48 -4.30 15.28
N LYS A 46 -3.52 -5.45 14.59
CA LYS A 46 -2.77 -6.61 15.01
C LYS A 46 -1.27 -6.35 14.84
N LYS A 47 -0.54 -6.47 15.95
CA LYS A 47 0.92 -6.57 15.92
C LYS A 47 1.29 -7.94 15.38
N VAL A 48 1.98 -7.99 14.25
CA VAL A 48 2.34 -9.24 13.56
C VAL A 48 3.69 -9.79 14.01
N ALA A 49 4.60 -8.92 14.46
CA ALA A 49 5.91 -9.30 14.95
C ALA A 49 6.51 -8.25 15.89
N THR A 50 7.41 -8.71 16.76
CA THR A 50 8.35 -7.87 17.49
C THR A 50 9.75 -8.42 17.21
N LYS A 51 10.68 -7.56 16.77
CA LYS A 51 12.10 -7.88 16.56
C LYS A 51 12.94 -7.04 17.51
N PHE A 52 14.06 -7.56 17.98
CA PHE A 52 14.98 -6.85 18.88
C PHE A 52 16.42 -7.09 18.42
N GLY A 53 17.28 -6.09 18.60
CA GLY A 53 18.70 -6.25 18.29
C GLY A 53 19.01 -6.13 16.80
N PRO A 54 20.30 -6.00 16.44
CA PRO A 54 20.72 -5.85 15.06
C PRO A 54 20.19 -7.00 14.19
N ASP A 55 19.79 -6.67 12.96
CA ASP A 55 19.30 -7.64 11.99
C ASP A 55 20.25 -7.67 10.78
N PRO A 56 20.79 -8.84 10.39
CA PRO A 56 21.70 -8.96 9.25
C PRO A 56 21.11 -8.43 7.93
N LEU A 57 19.79 -8.49 7.73
CA LEU A 57 19.12 -7.95 6.55
C LEU A 57 19.00 -6.42 6.60
N LEU A 58 19.11 -5.84 7.79
CA LEU A 58 18.99 -4.40 8.02
C LEU A 58 20.36 -3.69 8.09
N GLN A 59 21.47 -4.44 7.99
CA GLN A 59 22.84 -3.96 7.79
C GLN A 59 23.21 -2.79 8.72
N SER A 60 23.97 -1.79 8.24
CA SER A 60 24.40 -0.62 9.01
C SER A 60 23.28 0.38 9.29
N ALA A 61 22.10 0.24 8.67
CA ALA A 61 20.99 1.19 8.84
C ALA A 61 20.44 1.23 10.28
N HIS A 62 20.73 0.19 11.07
CA HIS A 62 20.28 0.05 12.46
C HIS A 62 21.41 0.13 13.49
N GLY A 63 22.66 0.37 13.07
CA GLY A 63 23.83 0.43 13.94
C GLY A 63 24.24 -0.94 14.51
N ALA A 64 25.50 -1.08 14.90
CA ALA A 64 26.00 -2.33 15.50
C ALA A 64 25.45 -2.55 16.92
N ASN A 65 25.06 -1.46 17.59
CA ASN A 65 24.46 -1.46 18.93
C ASN A 65 23.02 -0.99 18.83
N ASP A 66 22.13 -1.91 18.47
CA ASP A 66 20.70 -1.64 18.34
C ASP A 66 19.95 -2.23 19.54
N SER A 67 19.63 -1.41 20.53
CA SER A 67 18.82 -1.80 21.69
C SER A 67 17.34 -1.47 21.52
N LEU A 68 16.86 -1.38 20.28
CA LEU A 68 15.46 -1.05 20.00
C LEU A 68 14.64 -2.29 19.69
N PHE A 69 13.41 -2.29 20.20
CA PHE A 69 12.35 -3.18 19.74
C PHE A 69 11.67 -2.58 18.52
N ARG A 70 11.44 -3.40 17.50
CA ARG A 70 10.66 -3.09 16.30
C ARG A 70 9.35 -3.84 16.36
N ASN A 71 8.28 -3.14 16.71
CA ASN A 71 6.91 -3.66 16.67
C ASN A 71 6.31 -3.38 15.29
N ILE A 72 5.90 -4.44 14.60
CA ILE A 72 5.41 -4.35 13.22
C ILE A 72 3.91 -4.62 13.21
N TYR A 73 3.15 -3.74 12.57
CA TYR A 73 1.69 -3.77 12.51
C TYR A 73 1.24 -3.74 11.05
N PHE A 74 0.24 -4.57 10.74
CA PHE A 74 -0.39 -4.61 9.43
C PHE A 74 -1.84 -4.19 9.61
N LYS A 75 -2.27 -3.15 8.89
CA LYS A 75 -3.68 -2.75 8.89
C LYS A 75 -4.52 -3.88 8.33
N ASP A 76 -5.64 -4.17 8.99
CA ASP A 76 -6.62 -5.18 8.56
C ASP A 76 -6.05 -6.60 8.28
N ASP A 77 -4.93 -6.98 8.93
CA ASP A 77 -4.21 -8.25 8.69
C ASP A 77 -3.83 -8.46 7.20
N ALA A 78 -3.49 -7.37 6.50
CA ALA A 78 -3.15 -7.38 5.08
C ALA A 78 -2.10 -8.44 4.71
N LYS A 79 -2.32 -9.13 3.58
CA LYS A 79 -1.45 -10.18 3.07
C LYS A 79 -1.22 -9.98 1.58
N ALA A 80 -0.04 -10.36 1.13
CA ALA A 80 0.23 -10.42 -0.30
C ALA A 80 -0.62 -11.52 -0.93
N THR A 81 -1.28 -11.20 -2.04
CA THR A 81 -2.00 -12.14 -2.89
C THR A 81 -1.22 -12.26 -4.19
N ASN A 82 -0.87 -13.50 -4.58
CA ASN A 82 -0.04 -13.76 -5.76
C ASN A 82 1.30 -12.99 -5.77
N GLY A 83 1.84 -12.72 -4.57
CA GLY A 83 3.10 -12.02 -4.41
C GLY A 83 3.01 -10.50 -4.47
N GLU A 84 1.81 -9.90 -4.39
CA GLU A 84 1.65 -8.45 -4.33
C GLU A 84 0.67 -8.04 -3.25
N TYR A 85 0.92 -6.91 -2.60
CA TYR A 85 -0.03 -6.28 -1.69
C TYR A 85 -0.98 -5.38 -2.47
N GLU A 86 -2.25 -5.41 -2.09
CA GLU A 86 -3.28 -4.58 -2.73
C GLU A 86 -3.08 -3.09 -2.43
N THR A 87 -3.48 -2.24 -3.38
CA THR A 87 -3.63 -0.80 -3.15
C THR A 87 -4.46 -0.53 -1.91
N GLY A 88 -3.99 0.37 -1.04
CA GLY A 88 -4.59 0.64 0.27
C GLY A 88 -3.93 -0.12 1.42
N THR A 89 -3.03 -1.06 1.15
CA THR A 89 -2.25 -1.73 2.19
C THR A 89 -1.41 -0.71 2.96
N ILE A 90 -1.46 -0.77 4.30
CA ILE A 90 -0.63 0.03 5.20
C ILE A 90 0.09 -0.88 6.18
N ILE A 91 1.40 -0.69 6.28
CA ILE A 91 2.27 -1.39 7.23
C ILE A 91 3.02 -0.33 8.03
N LEU A 92 3.01 -0.49 9.35
CA LEU A 92 3.64 0.45 10.28
C LEU A 92 4.67 -0.27 11.14
N LYS A 93 5.81 0.37 11.32
CA LYS A 93 6.88 -0.07 12.22
C LYS A 93 7.06 0.97 13.33
N GLU A 94 6.90 0.53 14.56
CA GLU A 94 7.17 1.30 15.76
C GLU A 94 8.47 0.84 16.40
N LEU A 95 9.34 1.80 16.70
CA LEU A 95 10.59 1.59 17.41
C LEU A 95 10.38 1.99 18.87
N THR A 96 10.68 1.07 19.80
CA THR A 96 10.69 1.38 21.24
C THR A 96 12.03 1.07 21.88
N ASP A 97 12.40 1.84 22.90
CA ASP A 97 13.54 1.51 23.76
C ASP A 97 13.22 0.37 24.74
N GLU A 98 14.20 -0.03 25.55
CA GLU A 98 14.07 -1.10 26.56
C GLU A 98 13.08 -0.78 27.70
N THR A 99 12.75 0.50 27.88
CA THR A 99 11.75 0.95 28.85
C THR A 99 10.34 1.06 28.25
N GLY A 100 10.22 0.82 26.94
CA GLY A 100 8.96 0.85 26.21
C GLY A 100 8.58 2.22 25.65
N ASN A 101 9.45 3.23 25.71
CA ASN A 101 9.16 4.52 25.10
C ASN A 101 9.25 4.41 23.57
N VAL A 102 8.29 5.01 22.87
CA VAL A 102 8.37 5.13 21.40
C VAL A 102 9.43 6.16 21.04
N VAL A 103 10.40 5.74 20.23
CA VAL A 103 11.51 6.59 19.77
C VAL A 103 11.44 6.88 18.28
N GLY A 104 10.57 6.18 17.54
CA GLY A 104 10.36 6.44 16.12
C GLY A 104 9.22 5.60 15.56
N ILE A 105 8.59 6.14 14.52
CA ILE A 105 7.55 5.45 13.76
C ILE A 105 7.85 5.68 12.27
N THR A 106 7.80 4.59 11.50
CA THR A 106 7.85 4.64 10.04
C THR A 106 6.68 3.86 9.46
N VAL A 107 6.21 4.29 8.30
CA VAL A 107 5.03 3.71 7.64
C VAL A 107 5.36 3.46 6.17
N MET A 108 4.76 2.43 5.59
CA MET A 108 4.70 2.24 4.16
C MET A 108 3.25 2.00 3.74
N ALA A 109 2.83 2.63 2.64
CA ALA A 109 1.49 2.50 2.09
C ALA A 109 1.52 2.22 0.58
N LYS A 110 0.70 1.26 0.14
CA LYS A 110 0.56 0.91 -1.28
C LYS A 110 -0.43 1.87 -1.95
N ARG A 111 0.06 2.83 -2.72
CA ARG A 111 -0.77 3.79 -3.47
C ARG A 111 -1.35 3.19 -4.75
N GLY A 112 -0.59 2.33 -5.44
CA GLY A 112 -0.96 1.83 -6.76
C GLY A 112 -0.98 2.93 -7.83
N GLY A 113 -1.70 2.68 -8.94
CA GLY A 113 -1.75 3.60 -10.08
C GLY A 113 -0.35 3.84 -10.67
N ASP A 114 -0.09 5.08 -11.09
CA ASP A 114 1.19 5.48 -11.72
C ASP A 114 2.24 5.98 -10.69
N PHE A 115 1.93 5.95 -9.40
CA PHE A 115 2.87 6.40 -8.37
C PHE A 115 4.03 5.41 -8.23
N ASN A 116 5.27 5.92 -8.10
CA ASN A 116 6.48 5.12 -7.85
C ASN A 116 6.49 3.78 -8.61
N PRO A 117 6.46 3.77 -9.95
CA PRO A 117 6.36 2.53 -10.73
C PRO A 117 7.56 1.62 -10.47
N SER A 118 8.74 2.20 -10.23
CA SER A 118 9.95 1.46 -9.85
C SER A 118 9.88 0.83 -8.46
N GLY A 119 9.03 1.35 -7.58
CA GLY A 119 8.76 0.84 -6.23
C GLY A 119 7.42 0.12 -6.13
N ASN A 120 6.89 -0.36 -7.26
CA ASN A 120 5.58 -1.01 -7.37
C ASN A 120 4.46 -0.26 -6.63
N GLY A 121 4.28 1.05 -6.86
CA GLY A 121 3.13 1.76 -6.29
C GLY A 121 3.27 2.14 -4.83
N TRP A 122 4.42 1.93 -4.20
CA TRP A 122 4.54 2.16 -2.76
C TRP A 122 5.13 3.52 -2.35
N GLU A 123 4.62 4.10 -1.27
CA GLU A 123 5.12 5.34 -0.63
C GLU A 123 5.61 5.07 0.80
N TRP A 124 6.75 5.67 1.16
CA TRP A 124 7.36 5.55 2.49
C TRP A 124 7.17 6.83 3.30
N PHE A 125 7.00 6.69 4.61
CA PHE A 125 6.76 7.79 5.54
C PHE A 125 7.69 7.67 6.74
N MET A 126 8.25 8.81 7.16
CA MET A 126 8.82 9.00 8.49
C MET A 126 7.96 10.00 9.25
N THR A 127 7.66 9.68 10.51
CA THR A 127 6.85 10.54 11.38
C THR A 127 7.65 10.93 12.61
N ASP A 128 7.11 11.83 13.42
CA ASP A 128 7.58 11.96 14.79
C ASP A 128 7.16 10.74 15.62
N ALA A 129 7.76 10.60 16.81
CA ALA A 129 7.49 9.47 17.70
C ALA A 129 6.07 9.49 18.31
N GLN A 130 5.41 10.65 18.31
CA GLN A 130 4.05 10.83 18.80
C GLN A 130 2.98 10.60 17.73
N LEU A 131 3.40 10.34 16.48
CA LEU A 131 2.52 10.21 15.32
C LEU A 131 1.60 11.43 15.12
N SER A 132 2.10 12.62 15.46
CA SER A 132 1.39 13.88 15.33
C SER A 132 1.64 14.57 13.99
N GLN A 133 2.76 14.22 13.33
CA GLN A 133 3.12 14.78 12.03
C GLN A 133 3.89 13.78 11.16
N ILE A 134 3.71 13.89 9.84
CA ILE A 134 4.61 13.28 8.86
C ILE A 134 5.79 14.23 8.68
N VAL A 135 6.99 13.75 8.98
CA VAL A 135 8.24 14.51 8.84
C VAL A 135 8.69 14.53 7.38
N THR A 136 8.54 13.38 6.70
CA THR A 136 8.76 13.26 5.25
C THR A 136 8.00 12.05 4.73
N SER A 137 7.55 12.14 3.48
CA SER A 137 7.08 11.00 2.71
C SER A 137 7.54 11.08 1.26
N GLY A 138 7.39 9.98 0.55
CA GLY A 138 7.59 9.98 -0.89
C GLY A 138 8.03 8.64 -1.47
N ASP A 139 8.42 8.71 -2.73
CA ASP A 139 8.82 7.56 -3.55
C ASP A 139 10.26 7.08 -3.26
N ASN A 140 10.80 6.29 -4.19
CA ASN A 140 12.14 5.72 -4.14
C ASN A 140 13.29 6.73 -4.04
N ALA A 141 13.08 7.99 -4.42
CA ALA A 141 14.11 9.03 -4.35
C ALA A 141 13.91 10.00 -3.18
N GLN A 142 12.65 10.22 -2.78
CA GLN A 142 12.28 11.29 -1.87
C GLN A 142 12.42 10.90 -0.40
N ALA A 143 11.74 9.83 0.02
CA ALA A 143 11.67 9.48 1.44
C ALA A 143 13.03 9.04 1.96
N ALA A 144 13.53 9.75 2.98
CA ALA A 144 14.87 9.55 3.55
C ALA A 144 16.00 9.55 2.48
N ASN A 145 15.88 10.39 1.44
CA ASN A 145 16.80 10.44 0.30
C ASN A 145 16.98 9.06 -0.39
N GLY A 146 15.90 8.27 -0.46
CA GLY A 146 15.87 6.96 -1.09
C GLY A 146 16.42 5.81 -0.24
N ALA A 147 16.85 6.06 1.00
CA ALA A 147 17.35 5.01 1.89
C ALA A 147 16.30 3.91 2.16
N CYS A 148 15.03 4.29 2.30
CA CYS A 148 13.93 3.35 2.52
C CYS A 148 13.78 2.39 1.34
N ALA A 149 13.71 2.90 0.11
CA ALA A 149 13.59 2.08 -1.08
C ALA A 149 14.84 1.22 -1.33
N GLY A 150 16.03 1.80 -1.15
CA GLY A 150 17.28 1.06 -1.33
C GLY A 150 17.32 -0.23 -0.50
N CYS A 151 16.89 -0.16 0.76
CA CYS A 151 16.78 -1.34 1.62
C CYS A 151 15.58 -2.23 1.23
N HIS A 152 14.38 -1.66 1.10
CA HIS A 152 13.16 -2.45 0.86
C HIS A 152 13.15 -3.18 -0.49
N SER A 153 13.93 -2.73 -1.48
CA SER A 153 14.14 -3.47 -2.73
C SER A 153 14.72 -4.88 -2.51
N GLN A 154 15.46 -5.08 -1.41
CA GLN A 154 16.07 -6.37 -1.07
C GLN A 154 15.05 -7.39 -0.58
N ALA A 155 13.84 -6.96 -0.18
CA ALA A 155 12.74 -7.88 0.12
C ALA A 155 12.35 -8.72 -1.12
N ASN A 156 12.50 -8.14 -2.31
CA ASN A 156 12.20 -8.80 -3.58
C ASN A 156 13.30 -9.81 -4.01
N SER A 157 14.40 -9.89 -3.26
CA SER A 157 15.55 -10.74 -3.55
C SER A 157 15.74 -11.82 -2.50
N ASN A 158 16.42 -12.90 -2.86
CA ASN A 158 16.88 -13.95 -1.94
C ASN A 158 15.80 -14.53 -1.03
N ASN A 159 14.53 -14.47 -1.46
CA ASN A 159 13.38 -14.92 -0.71
C ASN A 159 13.29 -14.25 0.68
N ASN A 160 13.71 -12.98 0.82
CA ASN A 160 13.67 -12.22 2.08
C ASN A 160 12.28 -11.67 2.42
N GLY A 161 11.41 -11.63 1.42
CA GLY A 161 10.09 -11.05 1.52
C GLY A 161 9.40 -11.07 0.17
N VAL A 162 8.44 -10.18 0.01
CA VAL A 162 7.73 -10.00 -1.26
C VAL A 162 7.21 -8.58 -1.37
N ASP A 163 7.16 -8.06 -2.59
CA ASP A 163 6.60 -6.75 -2.92
C ASP A 163 7.04 -5.65 -1.96
N TRP A 164 8.36 -5.48 -1.82
CA TRP A 164 9.00 -4.48 -0.96
C TRP A 164 8.78 -4.67 0.54
N VAL A 165 8.12 -5.74 0.98
CA VAL A 165 7.85 -6.04 2.38
C VAL A 165 8.68 -7.24 2.83
N PHE A 166 9.50 -7.05 3.86
CA PHE A 166 10.19 -8.16 4.53
C PHE A 166 9.19 -8.98 5.33
N THR A 167 8.99 -10.24 4.94
CA THR A 167 8.03 -11.16 5.59
C THR A 167 8.70 -12.38 6.21
N ARG A 168 10.02 -12.53 6.02
CA ARG A 168 10.79 -13.60 6.64
C ARG A 168 11.34 -13.21 8.00
N ASN A 169 11.41 -14.22 8.88
CA ASN A 169 11.80 -14.09 10.28
C ASN A 169 13.26 -14.42 10.54
#